data_AF-A0A9X2H573-F1
#
_entry.id   AF-A0A9X2H573-F1
#
_cell.length_a   1.000
_cell.length_b   1.000
_cell.length_c   1.000
_cell.angle_alpha   90.00
_cell.angle_beta   90.00
_cell.angle_gamma   90.00
#
_symmetry.space_group_name_H-M   'P 1'
#
loop_
_entity.id
_entity.type
_entity.pdbx_description
1 polymer ?
#
loop_
_entity_poly.entity_id
_entity_poly.type
_entity_poly.pdbx_seq_one_letter_code
_entity_poly.pdbx_strand_id
1 'polypeptide(L)' 'LGDEALLRAMMEHPILINRPIVVTDKGAKLCRPSETVLDILPGADIGDFAKEDGEVVAGSGQRHAR' A
#
# COMPACT_ATOMS: atom_id res chain seq x y z
N LEU A 1 -12.54 -18.88 13.02
CA LEU A 1 -12.16 -17.70 13.84
C LEU A 1 -13.07 -16.56 13.46
N GLY A 2 -13.53 -15.75 14.41
CA GLY A 2 -14.23 -14.50 14.10
C GLY A 2 -13.26 -13.33 14.02
N ASP A 3 -13.73 -12.19 13.50
CA ASP A 3 -12.90 -11.00 13.28
C ASP A 3 -12.21 -10.52 14.57
N GLU A 4 -12.94 -10.48 15.69
CA GLU A 4 -12.37 -10.15 17.00
C GLU A 4 -11.23 -11.08 17.43
N ALA A 5 -11.36 -12.38 17.13
CA ALA A 5 -10.31 -13.34 17.45
C ALA A 5 -9.08 -13.15 16.55
N LEU A 6 -9.29 -12.81 15.28
CA LEU A 6 -8.20 -12.48 14.35
C LEU A 6 -7.47 -11.19 14.77
N LEU A 7 -8.23 -10.15 15.14
CA LEU A 7 -7.67 -8.88 15.61
C LEU A 7 -6.84 -9.07 16.88
N ARG A 8 -7.34 -9.85 17.86
CA ARG A 8 -6.55 -10.19 19.06
C ARG A 8 -5.26 -10.93 18.72
N ALA A 9 -5.33 -11.93 17.83
CA ALA A 9 -4.14 -12.65 17.40
C ALA A 9 -3.12 -11.73 16.70
N MET A 10 -3.58 -10.78 15.88
CA MET A 10 -2.70 -9.78 15.25
C MET A 10 -2.06 -8.83 16.27
N MET A 11 -2.79 -8.44 17.32
CA MET A 11 -2.23 -7.61 18.40
C MET A 11 -1.22 -8.38 19.26
N GLU A 12 -1.48 -9.65 19.55
CA GLU A 12 -0.59 -10.53 20.32
C GLU A 12 0.65 -10.95 19.52
N HIS A 13 0.49 -11.12 18.20
CA HIS A 13 1.55 -11.51 17.28
C HIS A 13 1.60 -10.56 16.08
N PRO A 14 2.26 -9.38 16.20
CA PRO A 14 2.28 -8.36 15.15
C PRO A 14 2.81 -8.81 13.78
N ILE A 15 3.61 -9.89 13.74
CA ILE A 15 4.08 -10.51 12.49
C ILE A 15 2.93 -11.00 11.58
N LEU A 16 1.75 -11.22 12.15
CA LEU A 16 0.54 -11.60 11.41
C LEU A 16 -0.09 -10.43 10.64
N ILE A 17 0.29 -9.18 10.93
CA ILE A 17 -0.22 -8.00 10.22
C ILE A 17 0.55 -7.88 8.90
N ASN A 18 -0.18 -8.02 7.79
CA ASN A 18 0.38 -7.80 6.45
C ASN A 18 0.93 -6.38 6.29
N ARG A 19 2.05 -6.24 5.58
CA ARG A 19 2.82 -4.99 5.42
C ARG A 19 3.14 -4.63 3.96
N PRO A 20 3.33 -3.35 3.62
CA PRO A 20 3.18 -2.16 4.49
C PRO A 20 1.73 -1.65 4.54
N ILE A 21 1.29 -1.20 5.71
CA ILE A 21 0.10 -0.34 5.86
C ILE A 21 0.59 1.10 5.86
N VAL A 22 0.09 1.92 4.93
CA VAL A 22 0.45 3.33 4.79
C VAL A 22 -0.73 4.19 5.17
N VAL A 23 -0.48 5.27 5.93
CA VAL A 23 -1.50 6.25 6.37
C VAL A 23 -1.07 7.63 5.91
N THR A 24 -2.00 8.37 5.31
CA THR A 24 -1.86 9.74 4.80
C THR A 24 -3.12 10.55 5.17
N ASP A 25 -3.13 11.84 4.86
CA ASP A 25 -4.34 12.68 4.96
C ASP A 25 -5.46 12.24 4.00
N LYS A 26 -5.12 11.53 2.91
CA LYS A 26 -6.09 10.95 1.95
C LYS A 26 -6.68 9.60 2.37
N GLY A 27 -6.13 8.96 3.41
CA GLY A 27 -6.62 7.69 3.94
C GLY A 27 -5.53 6.68 4.32
N ALA A 28 -5.95 5.44 4.58
CA ALA A 28 -5.09 4.32 4.96
C ALA A 28 -5.25 3.12 4.01
N LYS A 29 -4.14 2.48 3.61
CA LYS A 29 -4.16 1.35 2.67
C LYS A 29 -3.07 0.32 2.94
N LEU A 30 -3.40 -0.96 2.81
CA LEU A 30 -2.41 -2.05 2.71
C LEU A 30 -1.80 -2.02 1.30
N CYS A 31 -0.57 -1.55 1.19
CA CYS A 31 0.05 -1.30 -0.11
C CYS A 31 0.75 -2.56 -0.65
N ARG A 32 -0.07 -3.54 -1.05
CA ARG A 32 0.37 -4.76 -1.75
C ARG A 32 -0.45 -4.92 -3.03
N PRO A 33 0.13 -4.66 -4.22
CA PRO A 33 1.54 -4.32 -4.48
C PRO A 33 1.93 -2.89 -4.07
N SER A 34 3.23 -2.57 -4.03
CA SER A 34 3.77 -1.36 -3.39
C SER A 34 3.31 -0.06 -4.05
N GLU A 35 3.14 -0.05 -5.37
CA GLU A 35 2.68 1.08 -6.19
C GLU A 35 1.26 1.55 -5.83
N THR A 36 0.46 0.73 -5.15
CA THR A 36 -0.89 1.13 -4.71
C THR A 36 -0.87 2.27 -3.68
N VAL A 37 0.31 2.62 -3.15
CA VAL A 37 0.52 3.83 -2.33
C VAL A 37 0.24 5.12 -3.11
N LEU A 38 0.41 5.14 -4.44
CA LEU A 38 0.19 6.32 -5.28
C LEU A 38 -1.25 6.84 -5.20
N ASP A 39 -2.22 5.97 -4.91
CA ASP A 39 -3.63 6.36 -4.76
C ASP A 39 -3.86 7.27 -3.54
N ILE A 40 -3.03 7.14 -2.50
CA ILE A 40 -3.18 7.87 -1.24
C ILE A 40 -2.03 8.85 -0.99
N LEU A 41 -1.00 8.88 -1.83
CA LEU A 41 0.15 9.76 -1.63
C LEU A 41 -0.23 11.24 -1.91
N PRO A 42 0.03 12.18 -0.98
CA PRO A 42 -0.03 13.61 -1.27
C PRO A 42 1.06 13.97 -2.28
N GLY A 43 0.70 14.68 -3.36
CA GLY A 43 1.66 14.97 -4.44
C GLY A 43 2.13 13.72 -5.19
N ALA A 44 1.21 12.82 -5.56
CA ALA A 44 1.49 11.56 -6.24
C ALA A 44 2.18 11.68 -7.63
N ASP A 45 2.44 12.89 -8.11
CA ASP A 45 3.18 13.16 -9.34
C ASP A 45 4.70 13.12 -9.07
N ILE A 46 5.20 11.92 -8.79
CA ILE A 46 6.61 11.67 -8.45
C ILE A 46 7.45 11.24 -9.67
N GLY A 47 6.86 11.22 -10.86
CA GLY A 47 7.45 10.63 -12.06
C GLY A 47 7.56 9.09 -11.99
N ASP A 48 8.22 8.52 -12.99
CA ASP A 48 8.48 7.08 -13.04
C ASP A 48 9.50 6.68 -11.97
N PHE A 49 9.30 5.50 -11.36
CA PHE A 49 10.25 4.94 -10.41
C PHE A 49 10.48 3.45 -10.66
N ALA A 50 11.70 2.99 -10.36
CA ALA A 50 12.06 1.58 -10.45
C ALA A 50 11.99 0.93 -9.07
N LYS A 51 11.36 -0.24 -8.99
CA LYS A 51 11.39 -1.11 -7.81
C LYS A 51 12.77 -1.78 -7.70
N GLU A 52 13.03 -2.41 -6.55
CA GLU A 52 14.30 -3.10 -6.27
C GLU A 52 14.56 -4.29 -7.22
N ASP A 53 13.51 -4.89 -7.78
CA ASP A 53 13.58 -5.97 -8.76
C ASP A 53 13.73 -5.48 -10.22
N GLY A 54 13.79 -4.16 -10.43
CA GLY A 54 13.92 -3.53 -11.74
C GLY A 54 12.60 -3.29 -12.46
N GLU A 55 11.44 -3.64 -11.88
CA GLU A 55 10.14 -3.26 -12.43
C GLU A 55 9.97 -1.74 -12.42
N VAL A 56 9.66 -1.15 -13.57
CA VAL A 56 9.39 0.29 -13.69
C VAL A 56 7.90 0.56 -13.52
N VAL A 57 7.56 1.30 -12.47
CA VAL A 57 6.22 1.82 -12.22
C VAL A 57 6.15 3.21 -12.82
N ALA A 58 5.16 3.43 -13.69
CA ALA A 58 4.94 4.79 -14.20
C ALA A 58 4.37 5.67 -13.09
N GLY A 59 4.86 6.91 -13.02
CA GLY A 59 4.25 7.95 -12.17
C GLY A 59 2.79 8.14 -12.53
N SER A 60 2.02 8.77 -11.64
CA SER A 60 0.56 8.96 -11.80
C SER A 60 0.17 9.94 -12.92
N GLY A 61 0.67 9.73 -14.14
CA GLY A 61 0.32 10.44 -15.37
C GLY A 61 -0.72 9.71 -16.23
N GLN A 62 -1.69 9.01 -15.61
CA GLN A 62 -2.75 8.16 -16.21
C GLN A 62 -2.43 6.65 -16.26
N ARG A 63 -3.00 5.90 -15.31
CA ARG A 63 -3.43 4.52 -15.54
C ARG A 63 -4.81 4.27 -14.92
N HIS A 64 -5.84 4.89 -15.50
CA HIS A 64 -7.22 4.43 -15.35
C HIS A 64 -7.84 4.27 -16.73
N ALA A 65 -7.46 3.20 -17.43
CA ALA A 65 -8.27 2.61 -18.49
C ALA A 65 -7.82 1.16 -18.74
N ARG A 66 -8.31 0.23 -17.93
CA ARG A 66 -9.13 -0.93 -18.35
C ARG A 66 -9.43 -1.84 -17.17
#